data_AF-A0A6A0HDK7-F1
#
_entry.id   AF-A0A6A0HDK7-F1
#
_cell.length_a   1.000
_cell.length_b   1.000
_cell.length_c   1.000
_cell.angle_alpha   90.00
_cell.angle_beta   90.00
_cell.angle_gamma   90.00
#
_symmetry.space_group_name_H-M   'P 1'
#
loop_
_entity.id
_entity.type
_entity.pdbx_description
1 polymer ?
#
loop_
_entity_poly.entity_id
_entity_poly.type
_entity_poly.pdbx_seq_one_letter_code
_entity_poly.pdbx_strand_id
1 'polypeptide(L)'
;MIFVNYGGGHYWFFDHATWDGLLLADLVFPWYLFKPQSAAGEQNILKLLGSCLNIFRFMWIMGVCIPMGVRSGAKRGVPKHKMIFKIYKRSLKLFALGIILNSLGGWVTLAQYRVPGVLQRFAVAYLVVASVMVLCPEPAALQNKCGEAMSDVVSLSYQWVIYILFVLVHTALIFFLPVPQCPTGYLGPGGLSLMDSDGSPRPDCIGGATGYVDRWLLGVAHIYQNPTAKTVYHSGPFDPEGVL
;
A
#
# COMPACT_ATOMS: atom_id res chain seq x y z
N MET A 1 -10.45 1.06 13.86
CA MET A 1 -11.08 2.18 14.58
C MET A 1 -12.54 1.86 14.78
N ILE A 2 -12.93 1.49 16.00
CA ILE A 2 -14.29 1.03 16.31
C ILE A 2 -15.22 2.21 16.63
N PHE A 3 -14.68 3.26 17.28
CA PHE A 3 -15.43 4.46 17.70
C PHE A 3 -15.93 5.37 16.58
N VAL A 4 -15.30 5.36 15.41
CA VAL A 4 -15.71 6.21 14.28
C VAL A 4 -16.94 5.63 13.57
N ASN A 5 -17.19 4.33 13.71
CA ASN A 5 -18.24 3.65 12.97
C ASN A 5 -19.65 3.86 13.56
N TYR A 6 -19.80 4.56 14.69
CA TYR A 6 -21.10 4.85 15.32
C TYR A 6 -21.38 6.34 15.54
N GLY A 7 -20.95 7.20 14.61
CA GLY A 7 -21.24 8.65 14.69
C GLY A 7 -20.61 9.30 15.93
N GLY A 8 -19.41 8.84 16.31
CA GLY A 8 -18.71 9.33 17.48
C GLY A 8 -19.46 9.09 18.80
N GLY A 9 -20.36 8.11 18.90
CA GLY A 9 -21.05 7.78 20.15
C GLY A 9 -22.03 8.87 20.63
N HIS A 10 -22.69 9.60 19.72
CA HIS A 10 -23.60 10.71 20.03
C HIS A 10 -22.94 11.95 20.68
N TYR A 11 -21.61 12.07 20.64
CA TYR A 11 -20.95 13.32 21.01
C TYR A 11 -21.07 14.34 19.87
N TRP A 12 -21.76 15.46 20.14
CA TRP A 12 -22.03 16.58 19.22
C TRP A 12 -20.80 17.16 18.50
N PHE A 13 -19.59 16.93 19.01
CA PHE A 13 -18.33 17.35 18.39
C PHE A 13 -17.90 16.49 17.19
N PHE A 14 -18.43 15.27 17.03
CA PHE A 14 -18.00 14.33 15.98
C PHE A 14 -18.87 14.34 14.70
N ASP A 15 -19.77 15.32 14.52
CA ASP A 15 -20.60 15.39 13.31
C ASP A 15 -19.79 15.71 12.05
N HIS A 16 -20.10 15.00 10.96
CA HIS A 16 -19.29 14.98 9.73
C HIS A 16 -19.89 15.82 8.60
N ALA A 17 -19.06 16.66 7.97
CA ALA A 17 -19.41 17.39 6.76
C ALA A 17 -19.53 16.46 5.53
N THR A 18 -20.57 16.67 4.71
CA THR A 18 -20.85 15.88 3.51
C THR A 18 -20.07 16.41 2.30
N TRP A 19 -18.88 15.87 2.03
CA TRP A 19 -18.10 16.22 0.83
C TRP A 19 -18.18 15.14 -0.26
N ASP A 20 -18.92 15.43 -1.34
CA ASP A 20 -18.88 14.70 -2.61
C ASP A 20 -18.11 15.55 -3.64
N GLY A 21 -16.91 15.11 -4.00
CA GLY A 21 -16.01 15.78 -4.93
C GLY A 21 -14.59 15.24 -4.82
N LEU A 22 -13.69 15.59 -5.75
CA LEU A 22 -12.24 15.30 -5.65
C LEU A 22 -11.78 15.76 -4.26
N LEU A 23 -11.37 14.82 -3.39
CA LEU A 23 -11.15 15.15 -1.99
C LEU A 23 -9.96 16.11 -1.90
N LEU A 24 -10.00 17.08 -0.98
CA LEU A 24 -8.83 17.88 -0.65
C LEU A 24 -7.62 16.96 -0.38
N ALA A 25 -7.85 15.81 0.24
CA ALA A 25 -6.85 14.75 0.43
C ALA A 25 -6.24 14.21 -0.88
N ASP A 26 -6.98 14.13 -1.98
CA ASP A 26 -6.48 13.68 -3.30
C ASP A 26 -5.57 14.74 -3.96
N LEU A 27 -5.77 16.04 -3.66
CA LEU A 27 -4.96 17.17 -4.17
C LEU A 27 -3.81 17.57 -3.23
N VAL A 28 -3.99 17.36 -1.93
CA VAL A 28 -3.00 17.63 -0.89
C VAL A 28 -1.91 16.55 -0.87
N PHE A 29 -2.23 15.34 -1.34
CA PHE A 29 -1.26 14.25 -1.43
C PHE A 29 -0.06 14.56 -2.33
N PRO A 30 -0.26 15.05 -3.57
CA PRO A 30 0.83 15.57 -4.38
C PRO A 30 1.58 16.71 -3.70
N TRP A 31 0.89 17.62 -2.99
CA TRP A 31 1.52 18.84 -2.44
C TRP A 31 2.49 18.56 -1.29
N TYR A 32 2.26 17.53 -0.47
CA TYR A 32 3.20 17.11 0.57
C TYR A 32 4.32 16.19 0.07
N LEU A 33 4.13 15.54 -1.09
CA LEU A 33 5.15 14.75 -1.79
C LEU A 33 6.08 15.63 -2.66
N PHE A 34 5.60 16.80 -3.11
CA PHE A 34 6.28 17.75 -4.01
C PHE A 34 6.66 19.08 -3.35
N LYS A 35 7.22 19.09 -2.14
CA LYS A 35 8.23 20.13 -1.90
C LYS A 35 9.48 19.70 -2.70
N PRO A 36 9.99 20.52 -3.62
CA PRO A 36 11.18 20.16 -4.38
C PRO A 36 12.32 19.92 -3.39
N GLN A 37 12.72 18.65 -3.24
CA GLN A 37 14.01 18.32 -2.64
C GLN A 37 15.06 18.67 -3.69
N SER A 38 15.46 19.94 -3.70
CA SER A 38 16.70 20.32 -4.35
C SER A 38 17.83 19.52 -3.72
N ALA A 39 18.58 18.83 -4.58
CA ALA A 39 19.70 17.98 -4.24
C ALA A 39 20.78 18.77 -3.49
N ALA A 40 21.14 18.31 -2.30
CA ALA A 40 22.49 18.42 -1.74
C ALA A 40 22.55 17.55 -0.48
N GLY A 41 23.60 16.74 -0.38
CA GLY A 41 23.77 15.69 0.60
C GLY A 41 23.69 16.16 2.05
N GLU A 42 22.94 15.41 2.86
CA GLU A 42 23.27 15.07 4.25
C GLU A 42 22.16 14.16 4.79
N GLN A 43 22.56 12.96 5.23
CA GLN A 43 21.72 11.98 5.90
C GLN A 43 21.10 12.61 7.16
N ASN A 44 19.81 12.94 7.10
CA ASN A 44 19.10 13.45 8.25
C ASN A 44 17.94 12.50 8.55
N ILE A 45 18.09 11.73 9.63
CA ILE A 45 17.06 10.89 10.24
C ILE A 45 15.72 11.65 10.39
N LEU A 46 15.76 12.97 10.63
CA LEU A 46 14.58 13.85 10.64
C LEU A 46 13.82 13.96 9.29
N LYS A 47 14.52 13.95 8.14
CA LYS A 47 13.87 13.96 6.82
C LYS A 47 13.15 12.63 6.55
N LEU A 48 13.76 11.52 7.00
CA LEU A 48 13.16 10.19 6.94
C LEU A 48 11.94 10.08 7.86
N LEU A 49 12.06 10.58 9.10
CA LEU A 49 10.98 10.64 10.09
C LEU A 49 9.80 11.51 9.61
N GLY A 50 10.07 12.65 8.97
CA GLY A 50 9.03 13.50 8.39
C GLY A 50 8.27 12.83 7.24
N SER A 51 8.99 12.17 6.32
CA SER A 51 8.36 11.40 5.23
C SER A 51 7.59 10.18 5.76
N CYS A 52 8.13 9.44 6.71
CA CYS A 52 7.42 8.33 7.36
C CYS A 52 6.16 8.81 8.07
N LEU A 53 6.24 9.90 8.85
CA LEU A 53 5.08 10.46 9.57
C LEU A 53 3.96 10.89 8.61
N ASN A 54 4.31 11.44 7.45
CA ASN A 54 3.33 11.82 6.42
C ASN A 54 2.68 10.59 5.76
N ILE A 55 3.46 9.52 5.53
CA ILE A 55 2.92 8.24 5.04
C ILE A 55 1.96 7.62 6.06
N PHE A 56 2.32 7.62 7.35
CA PHE A 56 1.43 7.12 8.40
C PHE A 56 0.13 7.91 8.48
N ARG A 57 0.20 9.25 8.38
CA ARG A 57 -0.99 10.12 8.34
C ARG A 57 -1.89 9.80 7.15
N PHE A 58 -1.32 9.52 5.99
CA PHE A 58 -2.11 9.15 4.82
C PHE A 58 -2.86 7.84 4.98
N MET A 59 -2.13 6.79 5.38
CA MET A 59 -2.70 5.46 5.54
C MET A 59 -3.82 5.48 6.57
N TRP A 60 -3.66 6.29 7.63
CA TRP A 60 -4.69 6.55 8.61
C TRP A 60 -5.94 7.22 8.01
N ILE A 61 -5.77 8.34 7.29
CA ILE A 61 -6.89 9.06 6.65
C ILE A 61 -7.63 8.14 5.68
N MET A 62 -6.92 7.41 4.83
CA MET A 62 -7.50 6.46 3.89
C MET A 62 -8.29 5.36 4.61
N GLY A 63 -7.75 4.83 5.71
CA GLY A 63 -8.43 3.83 6.54
C GLY A 63 -9.74 4.30 7.17
N VAL A 64 -9.87 5.60 7.45
CA VAL A 64 -11.10 6.19 8.01
C VAL A 64 -12.08 6.62 6.91
N CYS A 65 -11.59 7.15 5.79
CA CYS A 65 -12.44 7.66 4.72
C CYS A 65 -13.18 6.57 3.93
N ILE A 66 -12.57 5.39 3.73
CA ILE A 66 -13.22 4.27 3.00
C ILE A 66 -14.54 3.85 3.66
N PRO A 67 -14.58 3.50 4.96
CA PRO A 67 -15.81 3.04 5.60
C PRO A 67 -16.89 4.11 5.65
N MET A 68 -16.50 5.36 5.90
CA MET A 68 -17.41 6.50 5.87
C MET A 68 -18.04 6.71 4.49
N GLY A 69 -17.22 6.62 3.43
CA GLY A 69 -17.67 6.78 2.05
C GLY A 69 -18.63 5.67 1.61
N VAL A 70 -18.33 4.42 1.95
CA VAL A 70 -19.18 3.27 1.63
C VAL A 70 -20.51 3.35 2.37
N ARG A 71 -20.50 3.67 3.67
CA ARG A 71 -21.72 3.78 4.47
C ARG A 71 -22.60 4.95 4.06
N SER A 72 -22.00 6.09 3.71
CA SER A 72 -22.73 7.23 3.14
C SER A 72 -23.43 6.86 1.82
N GLY A 73 -22.75 6.12 0.95
CA GLY A 73 -23.33 5.59 -0.28
C GLY A 73 -24.47 4.60 -0.03
N ALA A 74 -24.32 3.72 0.97
CA ALA A 74 -25.34 2.75 1.36
C ALA A 74 -26.60 3.42 1.94
N LYS A 75 -26.44 4.44 2.81
CA LYS A 75 -27.57 5.22 3.36
C LYS A 75 -28.39 5.93 2.29
N ARG A 76 -27.74 6.35 1.20
CA ARG A 76 -28.38 6.99 0.04
C ARG A 76 -28.99 5.98 -0.95
N GLY A 77 -28.97 4.68 -0.65
CA GLY A 77 -29.55 3.64 -1.50
C GLY A 77 -28.82 3.45 -2.84
N VAL A 78 -27.54 3.82 -2.94
CA VAL A 78 -26.78 3.67 -4.19
C VAL A 78 -26.53 2.17 -4.45
N PRO A 79 -26.79 1.66 -5.67
CA PRO A 79 -26.56 0.25 -5.95
C PRO A 79 -25.06 -0.10 -5.92
N LYS A 80 -24.73 -1.30 -5.42
CA LYS A 80 -23.35 -1.76 -5.18
C LYS A 80 -22.44 -1.63 -6.40
N HIS A 81 -22.92 -1.98 -7.60
CA HIS A 81 -22.14 -1.90 -8.83
C HIS A 81 -21.65 -0.48 -9.13
N LYS A 82 -22.49 0.53 -8.85
CA LYS A 82 -22.17 1.94 -9.10
C LYS A 82 -21.12 2.45 -8.10
N MET A 83 -21.15 1.94 -6.87
CA MET A 83 -20.13 2.21 -5.85
C MET A 83 -18.78 1.61 -6.24
N ILE A 84 -18.75 0.33 -6.64
CA ILE A 84 -17.53 -0.35 -7.10
C ILE A 84 -16.95 0.37 -8.32
N PHE A 85 -17.79 0.77 -9.27
CA PHE A 85 -17.34 1.51 -10.46
C PHE A 85 -16.74 2.90 -10.11
N LYS A 86 -17.30 3.60 -9.11
CA LYS A 86 -16.72 4.85 -8.58
C LYS A 86 -15.35 4.61 -7.95
N ILE A 87 -15.21 3.54 -7.17
CA ILE A 87 -13.94 3.12 -6.54
C ILE A 87 -12.90 2.78 -7.61
N TYR A 88 -13.27 1.98 -8.61
CA TYR A 88 -12.40 1.59 -9.72
C TYR A 88 -11.88 2.81 -10.50
N LYS A 89 -12.76 3.74 -10.89
CA LYS A 89 -12.37 4.98 -11.57
C LYS A 89 -11.39 5.83 -10.75
N ARG A 90 -11.58 5.91 -9.42
CA ARG A 90 -10.66 6.65 -8.55
C ARG A 90 -9.29 5.96 -8.46
N SER A 91 -9.29 4.64 -8.32
CA SER A 91 -8.06 3.83 -8.28
C SER A 91 -7.25 3.97 -9.56
N LEU A 92 -7.92 3.93 -10.72
CA LEU A 92 -7.28 4.11 -12.03
C LEU A 92 -6.66 5.51 -12.19
N LYS A 93 -7.34 6.57 -11.75
CA LYS A 93 -6.78 7.93 -11.77
C LYS A 93 -5.54 8.06 -10.89
N LEU A 94 -5.57 7.49 -9.69
CA LEU A 94 -4.42 7.51 -8.77
C LEU A 94 -3.23 6.71 -9.33
N PHE A 95 -3.50 5.56 -9.94
CA PHE A 95 -2.49 4.74 -10.60
C PHE A 95 -1.85 5.47 -11.79
N ALA A 96 -2.67 6.07 -12.65
CA ALA A 96 -2.20 6.86 -13.79
C ALA A 96 -1.39 8.09 -13.36
N LEU A 97 -1.83 8.79 -12.30
CA LEU A 97 -1.08 9.89 -11.72
C LEU A 97 0.29 9.42 -11.21
N GLY A 98 0.35 8.26 -10.55
CA GLY A 98 1.61 7.66 -10.09
C GLY A 98 2.59 7.40 -11.24
N ILE A 99 2.11 6.87 -12.35
CA ILE A 99 2.89 6.66 -13.58
C ILE A 99 3.40 8.01 -14.13
N ILE A 100 2.53 9.00 -14.26
CA ILE A 100 2.91 10.32 -14.80
C ILE A 100 3.99 10.97 -13.92
N LEU A 101 3.82 10.95 -12.60
CA LEU A 101 4.80 11.55 -11.68
C LEU A 101 6.15 10.83 -11.70
N ASN A 102 6.15 9.50 -11.84
CA ASN A 102 7.41 8.74 -11.99
C ASN A 102 8.11 9.07 -13.32
N SER A 103 7.34 9.43 -14.35
CA SER A 103 7.87 9.81 -15.67
C SER A 103 8.48 11.21 -15.71
N LEU A 104 8.16 12.11 -14.78
CA LEU A 104 8.65 13.50 -14.78
C LEU A 104 10.09 13.63 -14.28
N GLY A 105 10.69 12.56 -13.74
CA GLY A 105 12.01 12.57 -13.10
C GLY A 105 13.23 12.27 -13.97
N GLY A 106 13.10 11.99 -15.28
CA GLY A 106 14.27 11.72 -16.13
C GLY A 106 13.97 11.31 -17.58
N TRP A 107 15.01 11.29 -18.42
CA TRP A 107 15.00 11.07 -19.87
C TRP A 107 14.44 9.68 -20.26
N VAL A 108 13.18 9.63 -20.71
CA VAL A 108 12.45 8.36 -20.89
C VAL A 108 12.71 7.75 -22.27
N THR A 109 13.53 6.70 -22.30
CA THR A 109 13.35 5.62 -23.29
C THR A 109 12.31 4.65 -22.73
N LEU A 110 11.26 4.31 -23.50
CA LEU A 110 10.18 3.41 -23.07
C LEU A 110 10.70 2.07 -22.52
N ALA A 111 11.90 1.65 -22.93
CA ALA A 111 12.54 0.41 -22.52
C ALA A 111 13.09 0.38 -21.07
N GLN A 112 13.15 1.50 -20.34
CA GLN A 112 13.68 1.55 -18.96
C GLN A 112 12.71 2.27 -18.00
N TYR A 113 11.41 2.19 -18.30
CA TYR A 113 10.40 2.88 -17.52
C TYR A 113 10.19 2.22 -16.16
N ARG A 114 10.38 2.96 -15.06
CA ARG A 114 10.12 2.44 -13.71
C ARG A 114 8.62 2.29 -13.51
N VAL A 115 8.13 1.07 -13.41
CA VAL A 115 6.72 0.82 -13.15
C VAL A 115 6.40 0.99 -11.67
N PRO A 116 7.01 0.26 -10.71
CA PRO A 116 6.54 0.22 -9.33
C PRO A 116 6.79 1.53 -8.57
N GLY A 117 5.81 1.91 -7.73
CA GLY A 117 5.92 3.06 -6.84
C GLY A 117 4.86 3.09 -5.75
N VAL A 118 5.15 3.88 -4.70
CA VAL A 118 4.33 4.02 -3.48
C VAL A 118 2.85 4.30 -3.80
N LEU A 119 2.59 5.21 -4.76
CA LEU A 119 1.22 5.60 -5.14
C LEU A 119 0.42 4.45 -5.78
N GLN A 120 1.08 3.55 -6.50
CA GLN A 120 0.44 2.42 -7.16
C GLN A 120 0.05 1.34 -6.16
N ARG A 121 0.94 1.04 -5.21
CA ARG A 121 0.64 0.17 -4.06
C ARG A 121 -0.59 0.66 -3.31
N PHE A 122 -0.68 1.97 -3.04
CA PHE A 122 -1.85 2.56 -2.40
C PHE A 122 -3.13 2.48 -3.26
N ALA A 123 -3.02 2.66 -4.59
CA ALA A 123 -4.16 2.52 -5.49
C ALA A 123 -4.72 1.08 -5.49
N VAL A 124 -3.85 0.08 -5.51
CA VAL A 124 -4.24 -1.35 -5.47
C VAL A 124 -4.82 -1.71 -4.10
N ALA A 125 -4.17 -1.31 -3.01
CA ALA A 125 -4.65 -1.56 -1.66
C ALA A 125 -6.04 -0.92 -1.42
N TYR A 126 -6.24 0.32 -1.88
CA TYR A 126 -7.53 1.01 -1.82
C TYR A 126 -8.60 0.25 -2.61
N LEU A 127 -8.29 -0.22 -3.83
CA LEU A 127 -9.21 -0.98 -4.65
C LEU A 127 -9.66 -2.28 -3.94
N VAL A 128 -8.73 -3.05 -3.36
CA VAL A 128 -9.02 -4.32 -2.68
C VAL A 128 -9.86 -4.07 -1.42
N VAL A 129 -9.40 -3.20 -0.53
CA VAL A 129 -10.06 -2.93 0.77
C VAL A 129 -11.47 -2.37 0.56
N ALA A 130 -11.62 -1.37 -0.33
CA ALA A 130 -12.92 -0.77 -0.59
C ALA A 130 -13.88 -1.74 -1.29
N SER A 131 -13.38 -2.64 -2.15
CA SER A 131 -14.20 -3.66 -2.81
C SER A 131 -14.71 -4.71 -1.81
N VAL A 132 -13.84 -5.24 -0.94
CA VAL A 132 -14.23 -6.18 0.11
C VAL A 132 -15.33 -5.59 0.99
N MET A 133 -15.19 -4.32 1.36
CA MET A 133 -16.17 -3.64 2.20
C MET A 133 -17.55 -3.43 1.53
N VAL A 134 -17.61 -3.18 0.21
CA VAL A 134 -18.88 -3.05 -0.51
C VAL A 134 -19.55 -4.40 -0.74
N LEU A 135 -18.74 -5.45 -0.99
CA LEU A 135 -19.23 -6.80 -1.25
C LEU A 135 -19.72 -7.48 0.04
N CYS A 136 -19.11 -7.17 1.19
CA CYS A 136 -19.43 -7.73 2.49
C CYS A 136 -20.12 -6.69 3.39
N PRO A 137 -21.43 -6.43 3.20
CA PRO A 137 -22.16 -5.47 4.01
C PRO A 137 -22.25 -5.94 5.46
N GLU A 138 -22.24 -4.97 6.37
CA GLU A 138 -22.44 -5.19 7.79
C GLU A 138 -23.86 -5.76 8.04
N PRO A 139 -24.01 -6.84 8.81
CA PRO A 139 -25.33 -7.29 9.25
C PRO A 139 -25.97 -6.20 10.11
N ALA A 140 -27.28 -5.99 9.96
CA ALA A 140 -28.00 -4.99 10.75
C ALA A 140 -27.76 -5.22 12.25
N ALA A 141 -27.27 -4.20 12.96
CA ALA A 141 -26.85 -4.28 14.35
C ALA A 141 -27.94 -4.92 15.23
N LEU A 142 -27.64 -6.08 15.83
CA LEU A 142 -28.47 -6.68 16.86
C LEU A 142 -28.13 -6.00 18.20
N GLN A 143 -28.99 -5.10 18.63
CA GLN A 143 -28.78 -4.22 19.79
C GLN A 143 -28.84 -5.01 21.12
N ASN A 144 -27.69 -5.56 21.54
CA ASN A 144 -27.54 -6.19 22.85
C ASN A 144 -26.73 -5.28 23.78
N LYS A 145 -27.31 -4.91 24.92
CA LYS A 145 -26.80 -3.89 25.87
C LYS A 145 -25.57 -4.31 26.70
N CYS A 146 -25.07 -5.53 26.58
CA CYS A 146 -23.99 -6.03 27.43
C CYS A 146 -22.78 -6.41 26.56
N GLY A 147 -21.91 -5.44 26.30
CA GLY A 147 -20.66 -5.62 25.56
C GLY A 147 -20.59 -4.89 24.21
N GLU A 148 -20.90 -3.60 24.17
CA GLU A 148 -20.90 -2.79 22.93
C GLU A 148 -19.57 -2.86 22.16
N ALA A 149 -18.42 -2.82 22.85
CA ALA A 149 -17.11 -2.93 22.20
C ALA A 149 -16.82 -4.34 21.61
N MET A 150 -17.36 -5.41 22.22
CA MET A 150 -17.20 -6.77 21.72
C MET A 150 -18.19 -7.08 20.60
N SER A 151 -19.39 -6.50 20.65
CA SER A 151 -20.40 -6.61 19.60
C SER A 151 -19.88 -6.08 18.26
N ASP A 152 -19.10 -5.00 18.26
CA ASP A 152 -18.54 -4.40 17.04
C ASP A 152 -17.46 -5.28 16.39
N VAL A 153 -16.61 -5.93 17.20
CA VAL A 153 -15.59 -6.87 16.71
C VAL A 153 -16.24 -8.10 16.10
N VAL A 154 -17.31 -8.59 16.73
CA VAL A 154 -18.06 -9.76 16.25
C VAL A 154 -18.86 -9.44 14.99
N SER A 155 -19.47 -8.26 14.90
CA SER A 155 -20.18 -7.78 13.69
C SER A 155 -19.25 -7.69 12.48
N LEU A 156 -18.02 -7.21 12.69
CA LEU A 156 -17.01 -7.07 11.64
C LEU A 156 -16.15 -8.32 11.41
N SER A 157 -16.45 -9.43 12.10
CA SER A 157 -15.62 -10.64 12.12
C SER A 157 -15.30 -11.18 10.72
N TYR A 158 -16.27 -11.17 9.80
CA TYR A 158 -16.07 -11.66 8.44
C TYR A 158 -15.04 -10.83 7.64
N GLN A 159 -15.03 -9.51 7.81
CA GLN A 159 -14.02 -8.66 7.16
C GLN A 159 -12.64 -8.86 7.77
N TRP A 160 -12.54 -9.02 9.09
CA TRP A 160 -11.29 -9.35 9.77
C TRP A 160 -10.68 -10.65 9.28
N VAL A 161 -11.49 -11.70 9.12
CA VAL A 161 -11.04 -12.99 8.59
C VAL A 161 -10.43 -12.84 7.20
N ILE A 162 -11.08 -12.07 6.31
CA ILE A 162 -10.56 -11.82 4.96
C ILE A 162 -9.21 -11.08 5.01
N TYR A 163 -9.07 -10.03 5.83
CA TYR A 163 -7.81 -9.29 5.93
C TYR A 163 -6.69 -10.11 6.56
N ILE A 164 -6.99 -10.89 7.60
CA ILE A 164 -6.04 -11.83 8.21
C ILE A 164 -5.61 -12.87 7.17
N LEU A 165 -6.54 -13.39 6.36
CA LEU A 165 -6.21 -14.32 5.28
C LEU A 165 -5.25 -13.67 4.26
N PHE A 166 -5.49 -12.44 3.83
CA PHE A 166 -4.57 -11.73 2.93
C PHE A 166 -3.18 -11.57 3.54
N VAL A 167 -3.09 -11.19 4.83
CA VAL A 167 -1.81 -11.06 5.53
C VAL A 167 -1.11 -12.40 5.65
N LEU A 168 -1.83 -13.47 5.99
CA LEU A 168 -1.28 -14.83 6.10
C LEU A 168 -0.79 -15.35 4.74
N VAL A 169 -1.54 -15.12 3.67
CA VAL A 169 -1.12 -15.51 2.32
C VAL A 169 0.13 -14.72 1.91
N HIS A 170 0.16 -13.42 2.14
CA HIS A 170 1.32 -12.58 1.82
C HIS A 170 2.57 -12.99 2.62
N THR A 171 2.46 -13.22 3.93
CA THR A 171 3.60 -13.70 4.75
C THR A 171 4.01 -15.10 4.34
N ALA A 172 3.06 -16.00 4.04
CA ALA A 172 3.38 -17.32 3.55
C ALA A 172 4.14 -17.28 2.22
N LEU A 173 3.73 -16.41 1.28
CA LEU A 173 4.44 -16.21 0.02
C LEU A 173 5.87 -15.69 0.23
N ILE A 174 6.09 -14.78 1.18
CA ILE A 174 7.43 -14.25 1.47
C ILE A 174 8.35 -15.35 2.04
N PHE A 175 7.85 -16.16 2.97
CA PHE A 175 8.71 -17.11 3.71
C PHE A 175 8.83 -18.48 3.03
N PHE A 176 7.79 -18.97 2.35
CA PHE A 176 7.74 -20.33 1.82
C PHE A 176 7.98 -20.43 0.31
N LEU A 177 8.04 -19.32 -0.44
CA LEU A 177 8.32 -19.38 -1.88
C LEU A 177 9.80 -19.79 -2.10
N PRO A 178 10.06 -20.96 -2.70
CA PRO A 178 11.43 -21.39 -2.97
C PRO A 178 11.98 -20.60 -4.16
N VAL A 179 13.01 -19.80 -3.89
CA VAL A 179 13.75 -19.07 -4.93
C VAL A 179 14.95 -19.91 -5.34
N PRO A 180 15.22 -20.08 -6.65
CA PRO A 180 16.42 -20.79 -7.08
C PRO A 180 17.66 -20.07 -6.55
N GLN A 181 18.61 -20.83 -6.00
CA GLN A 181 19.92 -20.34 -5.53
C GLN A 181 19.90 -19.43 -4.29
N CYS A 182 18.79 -19.33 -3.56
CA CYS A 182 18.69 -18.54 -2.32
C CYS A 182 18.04 -19.36 -1.18
N PRO A 183 18.41 -19.12 0.09
CA PRO A 183 17.73 -19.74 1.23
C PRO A 183 16.29 -19.24 1.34
N THR A 184 15.37 -20.13 1.70
CA THR A 184 13.94 -19.79 1.91
C THR A 184 13.79 -18.80 3.05
N GLY A 185 12.95 -17.77 2.87
CA GLY A 185 12.70 -16.75 3.89
C GLY A 185 13.83 -15.74 4.09
N TYR A 186 14.70 -15.54 3.10
CA TYR A 186 15.74 -14.51 3.13
C TYR A 186 15.19 -13.13 2.74
N LEU A 187 15.46 -12.09 3.54
CA LEU A 187 15.04 -10.70 3.30
C LEU A 187 16.23 -9.72 3.16
N GLY A 188 17.45 -10.23 3.05
CA GLY A 188 18.67 -9.42 3.10
C GLY A 188 19.09 -8.80 1.75
N PRO A 189 20.21 -8.05 1.76
CA PRO A 189 20.70 -7.31 0.60
C PRO A 189 21.35 -8.20 -0.48
N GLY A 190 21.56 -9.50 -0.24
CA GLY A 190 22.23 -10.39 -1.19
C GLY A 190 23.69 -10.01 -1.47
N GLY A 191 24.27 -10.53 -2.55
CA GLY A 191 25.64 -10.22 -2.97
C GLY A 191 26.68 -10.71 -1.97
N LEU A 192 27.60 -9.83 -1.54
CA LEU A 192 28.63 -10.14 -0.54
C LEU A 192 28.08 -10.68 0.79
N SER A 193 26.81 -10.37 1.12
CA SER A 193 26.18 -10.87 2.34
C SER A 193 25.75 -12.35 2.26
N LEU A 194 25.74 -12.93 1.06
CA LEU A 194 25.47 -14.34 0.81
C LEU A 194 26.54 -14.87 -0.16
N MET A 195 27.58 -15.47 0.41
CA MET A 195 28.61 -16.16 -0.36
C MET A 195 28.23 -17.62 -0.58
N ASP A 196 28.50 -18.12 -1.78
CA ASP A 196 28.41 -19.53 -2.10
C ASP A 196 29.52 -20.34 -1.42
N SER A 197 29.38 -21.67 -1.40
CA SER A 197 30.41 -22.59 -0.91
C SER A 197 31.72 -22.48 -1.71
N ASP A 198 31.64 -21.99 -2.95
CA ASP A 198 32.79 -21.71 -3.84
C ASP A 198 33.37 -20.30 -3.63
N GLY A 199 32.85 -19.51 -2.68
CA GLY A 199 33.30 -18.14 -2.39
C GLY A 199 32.80 -17.07 -3.36
N SER A 200 31.90 -17.40 -4.28
CA SER A 200 31.27 -16.44 -5.20
C SER A 200 30.09 -15.70 -4.55
N PRO A 201 29.96 -14.37 -4.72
CA PRO A 201 28.81 -13.63 -4.18
C PRO A 201 27.55 -13.89 -5.01
N ARG A 202 26.37 -13.93 -4.37
CA ARG A 202 25.07 -14.14 -5.04
C ARG A 202 24.25 -12.85 -5.17
N PRO A 203 24.46 -12.02 -6.22
CA PRO A 203 23.83 -10.71 -6.35
C PRO A 203 22.31 -10.76 -6.59
N ASP A 204 21.80 -11.84 -7.18
CA ASP A 204 20.39 -11.99 -7.55
C ASP A 204 19.49 -12.34 -6.37
N CYS A 205 20.05 -12.70 -5.21
CA CYS A 205 19.28 -13.02 -4.00
C CYS A 205 18.82 -11.78 -3.21
N ILE A 206 19.05 -10.56 -3.69
CA ILE A 206 18.60 -9.35 -2.99
C ILE A 206 17.07 -9.32 -2.85
N GLY A 207 16.60 -9.17 -1.61
CA GLY A 207 15.18 -9.21 -1.25
C GLY A 207 14.57 -10.62 -1.24
N GLY A 208 15.31 -11.67 -1.59
CA GLY A 208 14.83 -13.05 -1.64
C GLY A 208 13.59 -13.22 -2.52
N ALA A 209 12.49 -13.70 -1.94
CA ALA A 209 11.24 -13.99 -2.66
C ALA A 209 10.60 -12.74 -3.27
N THR A 210 10.62 -11.59 -2.58
CA THR A 210 10.02 -10.34 -3.08
C THR A 210 10.76 -9.84 -4.32
N GLY A 211 12.08 -9.74 -4.24
CA GLY A 211 12.93 -9.29 -5.34
C GLY A 211 12.88 -10.23 -6.55
N TYR A 212 12.74 -11.54 -6.33
CA TYR A 212 12.58 -12.51 -7.41
C TYR A 212 11.23 -12.35 -8.14
N VAL A 213 10.12 -12.26 -7.40
CA VAL A 213 8.78 -12.09 -7.97
C VAL A 213 8.67 -10.77 -8.72
N ASP A 214 9.22 -9.69 -8.17
CA ASP A 214 9.18 -8.37 -8.81
C ASP A 214 9.91 -8.38 -10.17
N ARG A 215 11.10 -8.99 -10.24
CA ARG A 215 11.84 -9.14 -11.51
C ARG A 215 11.13 -10.02 -12.51
N TRP A 216 10.46 -11.07 -12.05
CA TRP A 216 9.69 -11.95 -12.91
C TRP A 216 8.45 -11.23 -13.48
N LEU A 217 7.74 -10.47 -12.65
CA LEU A 217 6.48 -9.82 -13.03
C LEU A 217 6.69 -8.55 -13.86
N LEU A 218 7.63 -7.69 -13.48
CA LEU A 218 7.87 -6.39 -14.11
C LEU A 218 9.01 -6.42 -15.14
N GLY A 219 9.87 -7.44 -15.07
CA GLY A 219 11.09 -7.52 -15.86
C GLY A 219 12.21 -6.66 -15.27
N VAL A 220 13.46 -7.09 -15.47
CA VAL A 220 14.65 -6.41 -14.93
C VAL A 220 14.74 -4.96 -15.42
N ALA A 221 14.31 -4.68 -16.66
CA ALA A 221 14.40 -3.37 -17.29
C ALA A 221 13.51 -2.28 -16.66
N HIS A 222 12.39 -2.67 -16.03
CA HIS A 222 11.40 -1.71 -15.47
C HIS A 222 11.56 -1.51 -13.96
N ILE A 223 12.63 -2.05 -13.39
CA ILE A 223 12.97 -2.01 -11.97
C ILE A 223 14.11 -1.03 -11.73
N TYR A 224 14.18 -0.47 -10.52
CA TYR A 224 15.25 0.44 -10.14
C TYR A 224 16.65 -0.21 -10.25
N GLN A 225 17.47 0.31 -11.15
CA GLN A 225 18.76 -0.30 -11.54
C GLN A 225 19.92 -0.03 -10.56
N ASN A 226 19.81 0.99 -9.72
CA ASN A 226 20.92 1.49 -8.90
C ASN A 226 20.57 1.58 -7.41
N PRO A 227 20.18 0.47 -6.76
CA PRO A 227 19.94 0.47 -5.32
C PRO A 227 21.24 0.71 -4.54
N THR A 228 21.16 1.28 -3.33
CA THR A 228 22.33 1.48 -2.45
C THR A 228 23.04 0.17 -2.11
N ALA A 229 22.31 -0.95 -2.10
CA ALA A 229 22.89 -2.28 -1.90
C ALA A 229 23.87 -2.66 -3.02
N LYS A 230 23.74 -2.11 -4.23
CA LYS A 230 24.65 -2.35 -5.36
C LYS A 230 26.05 -1.81 -5.09
N THR A 231 26.18 -0.67 -4.40
CA THR A 231 27.48 -0.08 -4.10
C THR A 231 28.16 -0.71 -2.89
N VAL A 232 27.38 -1.19 -1.91
CA VAL A 232 27.91 -1.76 -0.65
C VAL A 232 28.10 -3.28 -0.73
N TYR A 233 27.16 -4.00 -1.33
CA TYR A 233 27.13 -5.47 -1.35
C TYR A 233 27.34 -6.07 -2.74
N HIS A 234 27.55 -5.23 -3.78
CA HIS A 234 27.59 -5.67 -5.18
C HIS A 234 26.36 -6.48 -5.60
N SER A 235 25.19 -6.12 -5.07
CA SER A 235 23.92 -6.77 -5.36
C SER A 235 23.32 -6.37 -6.72
N GLY A 236 22.39 -7.17 -7.23
CA GLY A 236 21.63 -6.88 -8.45
C GLY A 236 20.60 -5.74 -8.28
N PRO A 237 19.82 -5.45 -9.34
CA PRO A 237 18.75 -4.45 -9.30
C PRO A 237 17.62 -4.89 -8.36
N PHE A 238 17.07 -3.93 -7.61
CA PHE A 238 16.05 -4.16 -6.60
C PHE A 238 15.24 -2.88 -6.39
N ASP A 239 13.91 -3.02 -6.33
CA ASP A 239 13.01 -1.93 -6.00
C ASP A 239 12.39 -2.15 -4.62
N PRO A 240 12.61 -1.26 -3.64
CA PRO A 240 11.95 -1.37 -2.34
C PRO A 240 10.43 -1.18 -2.43
N GLU A 241 9.93 -0.62 -3.53
CA GLU A 241 8.51 -0.30 -3.75
C GLU A 241 7.83 -1.24 -4.74
N GLY A 242 8.34 -2.47 -4.92
CA GLY A 242 7.85 -3.51 -5.85
C GLY A 242 6.36 -3.92 -5.77
N VAL A 243 5.99 -5.12 -6.19
CA VAL A 243 4.57 -5.55 -6.20
C VAL A 243 4.21 -6.38 -4.98
N LEU A 244 5.14 -7.23 -4.53
CA LEU A 244 4.93 -8.06 -3.34
C LEU A 244 4.94 -7.21 -2.06
#